data_AF-A0A7C5HJX8-F1
#
_entry.id   AF-A0A7C5HJX8-F1
#
_cell.length_a   1.000
_cell.length_b   1.000
_cell.length_c   1.000
_cell.angle_alpha   90.00
_cell.angle_beta   90.00
_cell.angle_gamma   90.00
#
_symmetry.space_group_name_H-M   'P 1'
#
loop_
_entity.id
_entity.type
_entity.pdbx_description
1 polymer ?
#
loop_
_entity_poly.entity_id
_entity_poly.type
_entity_poly.pdbx_seq_one_letter_code
_entity_poly.pdbx_strand_id
1 'polypeptide(L)'
;MGLEVAWSHSVLIVLVNTVMGFTIGISSLRYHWMIHGALIGAIFGLVLAIFTESQGLGFWWPFILGPVYGFLIELCATVFLHAAMDAW
;
A
#
# COMPACT_ATOMS: atom_id res chain seq x y z
N MET A 1 13.16 22.53 2.84
CA MET A 1 13.99 21.69 1.95
C MET A 1 13.04 21.14 0.91
N GLY A 2 13.26 21.52 -0.35
CA GLY A 2 12.29 21.41 -1.43
C GLY A 2 11.83 19.99 -1.68
N LEU A 3 10.51 19.84 -1.85
CA LEU A 3 9.82 18.64 -2.33
C LEU A 3 10.15 18.39 -3.81
N GLU A 4 11.44 18.34 -4.16
CA GLU A 4 11.88 17.87 -5.47
C GLU A 4 11.95 16.34 -5.40
N VAL A 5 10.78 15.72 -5.39
CA VAL A 5 10.68 14.27 -5.60
C VAL A 5 11.10 14.05 -7.05
N ALA A 6 12.24 13.38 -7.26
CA ALA A 6 12.68 13.08 -8.61
C ALA A 6 11.58 12.25 -9.29
N TRP A 7 11.36 12.50 -10.58
CA TRP A 7 10.31 11.83 -11.35
C TRP A 7 10.33 10.30 -11.19
N SER A 8 11.52 9.71 -11.13
CA SER A 8 11.75 8.29 -10.89
C SER A 8 11.18 7.80 -9.56
N HIS A 9 11.28 8.58 -8.47
CA HIS A 9 10.70 8.24 -7.17
C HIS A 9 9.18 8.27 -7.18
N SER A 10 8.58 9.27 -7.83
CA SER A 10 7.13 9.37 -7.97
C SER A 10 6.57 8.15 -8.70
N VAL A 11 7.21 7.76 -9.82
CA VAL A 11 6.84 6.56 -10.58
C VAL A 11 6.98 5.29 -9.73
N LEU A 12 8.07 5.17 -8.97
CA LEU A 12 8.29 4.03 -8.07
C LEU A 12 7.19 3.94 -7.00
N ILE A 13 6.83 5.05 -6.35
CA ILE A 13 5.79 5.09 -5.33
C ILE A 13 4.44 4.66 -5.91
N VAL A 14 4.06 5.17 -7.09
CA VAL A 14 2.81 4.78 -7.76
C VAL A 14 2.81 3.29 -8.11
N LEU A 15 3.92 2.77 -8.64
CA LEU A 15 4.05 1.37 -9.01
C LEU A 15 3.93 0.45 -7.79
N VAL A 16 4.63 0.76 -6.70
CA VAL A 16 4.58 0.00 -5.44
C VAL A 16 3.16 -0.04 -4.86
N ASN A 17 2.45 1.09 -4.85
CA ASN A 17 1.07 1.15 -4.36
C ASN A 17 0.09 0.38 -5.28
N THR A 18 0.32 0.39 -6.59
CA THR A 18 -0.50 -0.37 -7.55
C THR A 18 -0.33 -1.87 -7.36
N VAL A 19 0.92 -2.34 -7.21
CA VAL A 19 1.22 -3.75 -6.94
C VAL A 19 0.69 -4.16 -5.56
N MET A 20 0.77 -3.29 -4.56
CA MET A 20 0.19 -3.52 -3.24
C MET A 20 -1.33 -3.74 -3.33
N GLY A 21 -2.05 -2.87 -4.03
CA GLY A 21 -3.50 -3.02 -4.22
C GLY A 21 -3.88 -4.27 -5.01
N PHE A 22 -3.12 -4.62 -6.05
CA PHE A 22 -3.30 -5.89 -6.75
C PHE A 22 -3.07 -7.10 -5.82
N THR A 23 -2.02 -7.06 -5.00
CA THR A 23 -1.69 -8.11 -4.03
C THR A 23 -2.81 -8.29 -3.00
N ILE A 24 -3.35 -7.18 -2.48
CA ILE A 24 -4.53 -7.20 -1.60
C ILE A 24 -5.72 -7.88 -2.30
N GLY A 25 -6.01 -7.51 -3.55
CA GLY A 25 -7.15 -8.04 -4.30
C GLY A 25 -7.06 -9.54 -4.64
N ILE A 26 -5.86 -10.07 -4.90
CA ILE A 26 -5.67 -11.50 -5.19
C ILE A 26 -5.44 -12.36 -3.94
N SER A 27 -5.16 -11.72 -2.80
CA SER A 27 -4.82 -12.45 -1.57
C SER A 27 -6.03 -13.20 -1.03
N SER A 28 -5.86 -14.49 -0.79
CA SER A 28 -6.90 -15.38 -0.22
C SER A 28 -6.81 -15.54 1.29
N LEU A 29 -6.05 -14.66 1.97
CA LEU A 29 -5.87 -14.70 3.42
C LEU A 29 -7.20 -14.45 4.13
N ARG A 30 -7.65 -15.42 4.93
CA ARG A 30 -8.91 -15.37 5.68
C ARG A 30 -8.77 -14.63 7.02
N TYR A 31 -8.37 -13.36 6.97
CA TYR A 31 -8.31 -12.48 8.13
C TYR A 31 -9.40 -11.41 8.08
N HIS A 32 -9.61 -10.71 9.20
CA HIS A 32 -10.44 -9.51 9.19
C HIS A 32 -9.85 -8.49 8.20
N TRP A 33 -10.66 -7.95 7.30
CA TRP A 33 -10.25 -7.08 6.19
C TRP A 33 -9.32 -5.93 6.64
N MET A 34 -9.58 -5.34 7.81
CA MET A 34 -8.73 -4.29 8.39
C MET A 34 -7.29 -4.75 8.63
N ILE A 35 -7.13 -5.94 9.18
CA ILE A 35 -5.81 -6.51 9.52
C ILE A 35 -5.11 -6.95 8.25
N HIS A 36 -5.86 -7.51 7.31
CA HIS A 36 -5.33 -7.95 6.03
C HIS A 36 -4.69 -6.79 5.24
N GLY A 37 -5.43 -5.69 5.04
CA GLY A 37 -4.94 -4.53 4.31
C GLY A 37 -3.77 -3.84 5.01
N ALA A 38 -3.84 -3.72 6.35
CA ALA A 38 -2.76 -3.13 7.13
C ALA A 38 -1.48 -3.99 7.09
N LEU A 39 -1.60 -5.32 7.10
CA LEU A 39 -0.46 -6.24 7.08
C LEU A 39 0.24 -6.23 5.72
N ILE A 40 -0.52 -6.32 4.62
CA ILE A 40 0.05 -6.21 3.27
C ILE A 40 0.66 -4.82 3.07
N GLY A 41 -0.02 -3.77 3.52
CA GLY A 41 0.50 -2.41 3.52
C GLY A 41 1.80 -2.26 4.32
N ALA A 42 1.92 -2.93 5.46
CA ALA A 42 3.15 -2.93 6.27
C ALA A 42 4.32 -3.61 5.56
N ILE A 43 4.09 -4.73 4.89
CA ILE A 43 5.13 -5.43 4.12
C ILE A 43 5.64 -4.53 2.99
N PHE A 44 4.73 -3.97 2.18
CA PHE A 44 5.12 -3.09 1.07
C PHE A 44 5.72 -1.76 1.56
N GLY A 45 5.21 -1.21 2.66
CA GLY A 45 5.75 -0.01 3.31
C GLY A 45 7.17 -0.24 3.85
N LEU A 46 7.44 -1.40 4.43
CA LEU A 46 8.77 -1.78 4.89
C LEU A 46 9.75 -1.91 3.73
N VAL A 47 9.34 -2.61 2.66
CA VAL A 47 10.16 -2.73 1.44
C VAL A 47 10.49 -1.33 0.88
N LEU A 48 9.49 -0.47 0.73
CA LEU A 48 9.68 0.90 0.24
C LEU A 48 10.58 1.72 1.19
N ALA A 49 10.42 1.58 2.50
CA ALA A 49 11.25 2.26 3.50
C ALA A 49 12.73 1.88 3.35
N ILE A 50 13.04 0.59 3.17
CA ILE A 50 14.42 0.11 2.98
C ILE A 50 15.01 0.70 1.68
N PHE A 51 14.25 0.71 0.58
CA PHE A 51 14.74 1.24 -0.70
C PHE A 51 14.90 2.77 -0.71
N THR A 52 14.06 3.49 0.04
CA THR A 52 14.05 4.97 0.05
C THR A 52 14.90 5.58 1.15
N GLU A 53 15.25 4.83 2.21
CA GLU A 53 16.20 5.28 3.24
C GLU A 53 17.55 5.62 2.63
N SER A 54 18.05 4.78 1.72
CA SER A 54 19.28 5.01 0.96
C SER A 54 19.27 6.30 0.11
N GLN A 55 18.11 6.92 -0.06
CA GLN A 55 17.89 8.08 -0.94
C GLN A 55 17.45 9.34 -0.17
N GLY A 56 17.54 9.34 1.17
CA GLY A 56 17.33 10.52 2.01
C GLY A 56 15.87 10.90 2.28
N LEU A 57 14.90 10.06 1.87
CA LEU A 57 13.46 10.29 2.12
C LEU A 57 13.00 9.91 3.54
N GLY A 58 13.88 9.28 4.33
CA GLY A 58 13.64 8.89 5.71
C GLY A 58 12.82 7.60 5.83
N PHE A 59 13.37 6.63 6.58
CA PHE A 59 12.78 5.29 6.77
C PHE A 59 11.34 5.30 7.31
N TRP A 60 11.07 6.21 8.26
CA TRP A 60 9.82 6.20 9.01
C TRP A 60 8.59 6.55 8.18
N TRP A 61 8.73 7.38 7.16
CA TRP A 61 7.57 7.84 6.40
C TRP A 61 6.91 6.73 5.57
N PRO A 62 7.63 6.02 4.69
CA PRO A 62 7.07 4.93 3.93
C PRO A 62 6.62 3.76 4.82
N PHE A 63 7.32 3.54 5.94
CA PHE A 63 6.98 2.49 6.88
C PHE A 63 5.63 2.72 7.57
N ILE A 64 5.33 3.96 7.98
CA ILE A 64 4.05 4.30 8.62
C ILE A 64 2.95 4.46 7.58
N LEU A 65 3.26 5.06 6.42
CA LEU A 65 2.27 5.28 5.37
C LEU A 65 1.85 3.99 4.66
N GLY A 66 2.73 2.99 4.53
CA GLY A 66 2.39 1.71 3.89
C GLY A 66 1.17 1.01 4.51
N PRO A 67 1.14 0.73 5.82
CA PRO A 67 -0.02 0.18 6.50
C PRO A 67 -1.29 1.03 6.33
N VAL A 68 -1.15 2.36 6.38
CA VAL A 68 -2.28 3.29 6.20
C VAL A 68 -2.84 3.19 4.79
N TYR A 69 -1.99 3.22 3.76
CA TYR A 69 -2.41 3.06 2.37
C TYR A 69 -2.98 1.67 2.09
N GLY A 70 -2.37 0.60 2.60
CA GLY A 70 -2.90 -0.76 2.47
C GLY A 70 -4.28 -0.90 3.11
N PHE A 71 -4.47 -0.34 4.31
CA PHE A 71 -5.78 -0.26 4.95
C PHE A 71 -6.80 0.53 4.10
N LEU A 72 -6.42 1.70 3.58
CA LEU A 72 -7.30 2.52 2.75
C LEU A 72 -7.68 1.83 1.44
N ILE A 73 -6.73 1.16 0.79
CA ILE A 73 -6.98 0.40 -0.45
C ILE A 73 -7.97 -0.73 -0.17
N GLU A 74 -7.76 -1.49 0.91
CA GLU A 74 -8.66 -2.57 1.27
C GLU A 74 -10.04 -2.05 1.72
N LEU A 75 -10.11 -0.96 2.47
CA LEU A 75 -11.36 -0.28 2.81
C LEU A 75 -12.12 0.13 1.55
N CYS A 76 -11.43 0.73 0.58
CA CYS A 76 -11.99 1.07 -0.72
C CYS A 76 -12.49 -0.18 -1.45
N ALA A 77 -11.72 -1.27 -1.50
CA ALA A 77 -12.11 -2.49 -2.20
C ALA A 77 -13.29 -3.23 -1.53
N THR A 78 -13.35 -3.25 -0.19
CA THR A 78 -14.27 -4.10 0.57
C THR A 78 -15.51 -3.38 1.07
N VAL A 79 -15.44 -2.08 1.36
CA VAL A 79 -16.58 -1.30 1.89
C VAL A 79 -17.20 -0.42 0.80
N PHE A 80 -16.38 0.30 0.04
CA PHE A 80 -16.89 1.24 -0.97
C PHE A 80 -17.17 0.58 -2.32
N LEU A 81 -16.26 -0.30 -2.75
CA LEU A 81 -16.32 -1.05 -4.00
C LEU A 81 -16.70 -2.50 -3.75
N HIS A 82 -17.49 -2.76 -2.69
CA HIS A 82 -18.17 -4.03 -2.47
C HIS A 82 -19.10 -4.27 -3.67
N ALA A 83 -18.50 -4.66 -4.79
CA ALA A 83 -19.18 -4.99 -6.01
C ALA A 83 -19.96 -6.25 -5.67
N ALA A 84 -21.28 -6.09 -5.66
CA ALA A 84 -22.31 -7.08 -5.90
C ALA A 84 -21.80 -8.45 -6.40
N MET A 85 -21.15 -9.23 -5.54
CA MET A 85 -20.74 -10.61 -5.81
C MET A 85 -21.80 -11.59 -5.34
N ASP A 86 -22.90 -11.10 -4.74
CA ASP A 86 -24.09 -11.87 -4.37
C ASP A 86 -24.99 -12.19 -5.57
N ALA A 87 -24.51 -11.96 -6.80
CA ALA A 87 -25.23 -12.20 -8.05
C ALA A 87 -24.65 -13.39 -8.83
N TRP A 88 -24.34 -14.51 -8.17
CA TRP A 88 -24.13 -15.81 -8.82
C TRP A 88 -24.61 -16.97 -7.93
#